data_AF-A0A7W5SA73-F1
#
_entry.id   AF-A0A7W5SA73-F1
#
_cell.length_a   1.000
_cell.length_b   1.000
_cell.length_c   1.000
_cell.angle_alpha   90.00
_cell.angle_beta   90.00
_cell.angle_gamma   90.00
#
_symmetry.space_group_name_H-M   'P 1'
#
loop_
_entity.id
_entity.type
_entity.pdbx_description
1 polymer ?
#
loop_
_entity_poly.entity_id
_entity_poly.type
_entity_poly.pdbx_seq_one_letter_code
_entity_poly.pdbx_strand_id
1 'polypeptide(L)'
;MNGISDETRLAFSMAENPGVYALVLGSGISRSAGIPTGWEITIDLVRRVAAAEGIVDEADWAGWHRTRFGIEPGYSDLLDRLTTVPAERRSIVQGYIEPPVDDLDAASRRPTPAHRAIAGLVRDGWVRVIVTTNFDRLLETALTDAGIQPVVIRSVDDLAGAPPLQHARCLVLKLHGDYLDDRILNTDAELAGYPAEYDRLLDRVLDEYGLVVAGWSGDWDPALRAAIARAPNRRYPQYWAMRGAPSRVAAELIANRGASVVPIVDADAFFTDIAASVTALTAARRSSPDTIQLLIARTKRDLSGREGRIDVADAFAERTQRLIERIAGPEFPVQGGSTGNDAVLARWRSIEGLSEPLARMIGVAGRWGDGTDAAIARDVVRSIMTSRASSGSVVLIGLSTYPAYLCTLTYALGLAKAERWADLLSWFRTEIPLPHRVPSRIVDKLFMQFWSEVKPDAWNLWTGSDRNQAPWADHLADSVVPWSQDLGMTSAAAMDNFHLVELLGGLVYLESSETEYLAALSRANYMPFGQTGWMAAEDPNLYSRLGLERLKPELLRTGFCKGSEPHWVASMHNLKLIAAHLGW
;
A
#
# COMPACT_ATOMS: atom_id res chain seq x y z
N MET A 1 -19.95 24.77 17.43
CA MET A 1 -19.43 23.46 17.00
C MET A 1 -18.62 23.69 15.75
N ASN A 2 -17.29 23.64 15.83
CA ASN A 2 -16.45 23.76 14.63
C ASN A 2 -16.65 22.50 13.80
N GLY A 3 -17.27 22.63 12.63
CA GLY A 3 -17.49 21.51 11.72
C GLY A 3 -16.17 20.94 11.20
N ILE A 4 -16.18 19.67 10.81
CA ILE A 4 -15.05 19.01 10.12
C ILE A 4 -14.72 19.82 8.85
N SER A 5 -13.44 20.12 8.62
CA SER A 5 -12.99 20.89 7.45
C SER A 5 -13.25 20.12 6.14
N ASP A 6 -13.44 20.83 5.03
CA ASP A 6 -13.66 20.20 3.72
C ASP A 6 -12.44 19.42 3.24
N GLU A 7 -11.23 19.82 3.63
CA GLU A 7 -10.00 19.05 3.39
C GLU A 7 -10.02 17.70 4.10
N THR A 8 -10.41 17.66 5.38
CA THR A 8 -10.56 16.40 6.12
C THR A 8 -11.66 15.52 5.52
N ARG A 9 -12.76 16.11 5.05
CA ARG A 9 -13.82 15.37 4.34
C ARG A 9 -13.33 14.78 3.02
N LEU A 10 -12.51 15.52 2.27
CA LEU A 10 -11.87 15.02 1.05
C LEU A 10 -10.95 13.84 1.36
N ALA A 11 -10.04 13.99 2.31
CA ALA A 11 -9.12 12.92 2.71
C ALA A 11 -9.88 11.67 3.18
N PHE A 12 -10.95 11.85 3.98
CA PHE A 12 -11.81 10.76 4.41
C PHE A 12 -12.52 10.07 3.24
N SER A 13 -13.13 10.84 2.34
CA SER A 13 -13.82 10.29 1.18
C SER A 13 -12.88 9.53 0.25
N MET A 14 -11.67 10.06 0.01
CA MET A 14 -10.62 9.38 -0.76
C MET A 14 -10.19 8.08 -0.08
N ALA A 15 -9.92 8.09 1.22
CA ALA A 15 -9.51 6.91 1.99
C ALA A 15 -10.58 5.81 2.02
N GLU A 16 -11.86 6.19 2.06
CA GLU A 16 -12.97 5.23 2.03
C GLU A 16 -13.24 4.67 0.63
N ASN A 17 -12.91 5.42 -0.42
CA ASN A 17 -13.21 5.09 -1.82
C ASN A 17 -11.97 5.21 -2.73
N PRO A 18 -11.00 4.27 -2.67
CA PRO A 18 -9.80 4.32 -3.49
C PRO A 18 -10.10 4.34 -5.00
N GLY A 19 -9.49 5.29 -5.72
CA GLY A 19 -9.54 5.37 -7.18
C GLY A 19 -10.79 6.03 -7.75
N VAL A 20 -11.68 6.55 -6.91
CA VAL A 20 -12.94 7.22 -7.30
C VAL A 20 -12.76 8.70 -7.63
N TYR A 21 -11.64 9.32 -7.21
CA TYR A 21 -11.37 10.72 -7.49
C TYR A 21 -10.49 10.90 -8.73
N ALA A 22 -10.89 11.83 -9.59
CA ALA A 22 -10.08 12.39 -10.66
C ALA A 22 -9.55 13.77 -10.25
N LEU A 23 -8.34 14.10 -10.69
CA LEU A 23 -7.74 15.41 -10.47
C LEU A 23 -7.91 16.29 -11.71
N VAL A 24 -8.23 17.56 -11.53
CA VAL A 24 -8.18 18.60 -12.57
C VAL A 24 -7.13 19.62 -12.17
N LEU A 25 -6.01 19.63 -12.88
CA LEU A 25 -4.80 20.38 -12.50
C LEU A 25 -4.50 21.49 -13.52
N GLY A 26 -4.23 22.69 -13.02
CA GLY A 26 -3.81 23.82 -13.85
C GLY A 26 -2.42 24.34 -13.51
N SER A 27 -2.02 25.42 -14.17
CA SER A 27 -0.64 25.95 -14.10
C SER A 27 -0.17 26.29 -12.69
N GLY A 28 -1.11 26.51 -11.75
CA GLY A 28 -0.81 26.80 -10.35
C GLY A 28 -0.04 25.69 -9.63
N ILE A 29 -0.10 24.42 -10.07
CA ILE A 29 0.66 23.33 -9.43
C ILE A 29 2.15 23.40 -9.77
N SER A 30 2.50 23.94 -10.94
CA SER A 30 3.88 24.04 -11.43
C SER A 30 4.58 25.33 -10.99
N ARG A 31 3.86 26.24 -10.32
CA ARG A 31 4.39 27.56 -9.92
C ARG A 31 5.60 27.50 -9.00
N SER A 32 5.62 26.60 -8.01
CA SER A 32 6.76 26.44 -7.10
C SER A 32 7.97 25.75 -7.73
N ALA A 33 7.79 25.11 -8.90
CA ALA A 33 8.91 24.67 -9.74
C ALA A 33 9.54 25.85 -10.51
N GLY A 34 9.06 27.08 -10.36
CA GLY A 34 9.55 28.22 -11.14
C GLY A 34 8.99 28.28 -12.56
N ILE A 35 7.94 27.50 -12.87
CA ILE A 35 7.17 27.65 -14.11
C ILE A 35 6.05 28.67 -13.84
N PRO A 36 6.03 29.85 -14.49
CA PRO A 36 5.02 30.86 -14.25
C PRO A 36 3.61 30.38 -14.64
N THR A 37 2.61 30.86 -13.93
CA THR A 37 1.20 30.64 -14.28
C THR A 37 0.84 31.33 -15.59
N GLY A 38 -0.26 30.90 -16.24
CA GLY A 38 -0.72 31.53 -17.49
C GLY A 38 -0.90 33.05 -17.39
N TRP A 39 -1.37 33.55 -16.25
CA TRP A 39 -1.48 34.99 -15.98
C TRP A 39 -0.10 35.67 -15.82
N GLU A 40 0.84 35.05 -15.12
CA GLU A 40 2.20 35.58 -14.98
C GLU A 40 2.91 35.64 -16.35
N ILE A 41 2.71 34.64 -17.21
CA ILE A 41 3.20 34.66 -18.60
C ILE A 41 2.54 35.79 -19.39
N THR A 42 1.23 35.97 -19.26
CA THR A 42 0.48 37.05 -19.92
C THR A 42 1.09 38.42 -19.58
N ILE A 43 1.34 38.69 -18.29
CA ILE A 43 1.94 39.94 -17.84
C ILE A 43 3.37 40.11 -18.35
N ASP A 44 4.19 39.05 -18.36
CA ASP A 44 5.55 39.13 -18.90
C ASP A 44 5.56 39.42 -20.42
N LEU A 45 4.65 38.82 -21.17
CA LEU A 45 4.47 39.13 -22.60
C LEU A 45 4.06 40.59 -22.81
N VAL A 46 3.09 41.10 -22.04
CA VAL A 46 2.71 42.53 -22.09
C VAL A 46 3.91 43.43 -21.82
N ARG A 47 4.70 43.12 -20.79
CA ARG A 47 5.92 43.87 -20.46
C ARG A 47 6.93 43.84 -21.61
N ARG A 48 7.14 42.70 -22.26
CA ARG A 48 8.06 42.59 -23.42
C ARG A 48 7.58 43.43 -24.61
N VAL A 49 6.27 43.45 -24.86
CA VAL A 49 5.65 44.31 -25.89
C VAL A 49 5.86 45.78 -25.56
N ALA A 50 5.56 46.19 -24.34
CA ALA A 50 5.75 47.57 -23.89
C ALA A 50 7.23 48.00 -23.99
N ALA A 51 8.16 47.12 -23.62
CA ALA A 51 9.60 47.37 -23.73
C ALA A 51 10.05 47.55 -25.20
N ALA A 52 9.48 46.76 -26.12
CA ALA A 52 9.72 46.93 -27.56
C ALA A 52 9.16 48.26 -28.09
N GLU A 53 8.08 48.77 -27.49
CA GLU A 53 7.54 50.12 -27.74
C GLU A 53 8.28 51.23 -26.95
N GLY A 54 9.35 50.91 -26.23
CA GLY A 54 10.19 51.86 -25.50
C GLY A 54 9.68 52.25 -24.10
N ILE A 55 8.68 51.54 -23.58
CA ILE A 55 8.13 51.74 -22.23
C ILE A 55 8.72 50.71 -21.28
N VAL A 56 9.45 51.19 -20.26
CA VAL A 56 10.21 50.34 -19.34
C VAL A 56 9.81 50.47 -17.86
N ASP A 57 9.11 51.54 -17.49
CA ASP A 57 8.75 51.86 -16.10
C ASP A 57 7.22 52.00 -15.95
N GLU A 58 6.52 50.88 -15.76
CA GLU A 58 5.08 50.83 -15.51
C GLU A 58 4.78 49.97 -14.27
N ALA A 59 3.82 50.41 -13.46
CA ALA A 59 3.43 49.74 -12.22
C ALA A 59 2.28 48.75 -12.42
N ASP A 60 1.36 49.03 -13.35
CA ASP A 60 0.25 48.14 -13.71
C ASP A 60 0.28 47.80 -15.21
N TRP A 61 1.03 46.75 -15.56
CA TRP A 61 1.11 46.26 -16.94
C TRP A 61 -0.25 45.87 -17.53
N ALA A 62 -1.16 45.33 -16.72
CA ALA A 62 -2.51 44.99 -17.19
C ALA A 62 -3.32 46.26 -17.50
N GLY A 63 -3.23 47.27 -16.64
CA GLY A 63 -3.81 48.60 -16.84
C GLY A 63 -3.25 49.33 -18.06
N TRP A 64 -1.94 49.22 -18.27
CA TRP A 64 -1.28 49.73 -19.46
C TRP A 64 -1.83 49.07 -20.74
N HIS A 65 -1.91 47.73 -20.77
CA HIS A 65 -2.46 47.01 -21.91
C HIS A 65 -3.91 47.42 -22.21
N ARG A 66 -4.75 47.51 -21.16
CA ARG A 66 -6.14 48.00 -21.29
C ARG A 66 -6.21 49.40 -21.89
N THR A 67 -5.37 50.32 -21.41
CA THR A 67 -5.35 51.71 -21.88
C THR A 67 -4.88 51.80 -23.33
N ARG A 68 -3.88 51.00 -23.70
CA ARG A 68 -3.22 51.01 -25.00
C ARG A 68 -4.01 50.30 -26.10
N PHE A 69 -4.65 49.18 -25.78
CA PHE A 69 -5.33 48.29 -26.74
C PHE A 69 -6.85 48.23 -26.55
N GLY A 70 -7.40 48.82 -25.49
CA GLY A 70 -8.84 48.88 -25.23
C GLY A 70 -9.45 47.55 -24.78
N ILE A 71 -8.63 46.53 -24.51
CA ILE A 71 -9.05 45.17 -24.13
C ILE A 71 -8.20 44.64 -22.97
N GLU A 72 -8.76 43.71 -22.19
CA GLU A 72 -8.00 42.99 -21.18
C GLU A 72 -6.92 42.11 -21.82
N PRO A 73 -5.73 41.98 -21.21
CA PRO A 73 -4.69 41.10 -21.72
C PRO A 73 -5.12 39.64 -21.53
N GLY A 74 -5.14 38.88 -22.63
CA GLY A 74 -5.38 37.44 -22.63
C GLY A 74 -4.14 36.70 -23.12
N TYR A 75 -3.79 35.59 -22.47
CA TYR A 75 -2.67 34.75 -22.85
C TYR A 75 -2.74 34.37 -24.35
N SER A 76 -3.91 33.90 -24.78
CA SER A 76 -4.17 33.42 -26.13
C SER A 76 -4.12 34.54 -27.17
N ASP A 77 -4.82 35.66 -26.95
CA ASP A 77 -4.79 36.84 -27.84
C ASP A 77 -3.38 37.43 -27.98
N LEU A 78 -2.59 37.47 -26.90
CA LEU A 78 -1.21 37.95 -26.96
C LEU A 78 -0.31 37.03 -27.78
N LEU A 79 -0.39 35.71 -27.56
CA LEU A 79 0.42 34.78 -28.35
C LEU A 79 0.07 34.82 -29.84
N ASP A 80 -1.22 34.96 -30.18
CA ASP A 80 -1.67 35.10 -31.56
C ASP A 80 -1.18 36.38 -32.23
N ARG A 81 -1.12 37.49 -31.49
CA ARG A 81 -0.62 38.76 -32.04
C ARG A 81 0.90 38.80 -32.15
N LEU A 82 1.60 38.08 -31.27
CA LEU A 82 3.06 38.11 -31.19
C LEU A 82 3.76 37.09 -32.07
N THR A 83 3.02 36.13 -32.64
CA THR A 83 3.59 35.05 -33.44
C THR A 83 2.81 34.88 -34.74
N THR A 84 3.51 34.45 -35.79
CA THR A 84 2.88 34.21 -37.11
C THR A 84 2.71 32.71 -37.38
N VAL A 85 3.52 31.86 -36.74
CA VAL A 85 3.51 30.40 -36.95
C VAL A 85 3.52 29.61 -35.63
N PRO A 86 2.94 28.39 -35.59
CA PRO A 86 2.89 27.56 -34.37
C PRO A 86 4.25 27.30 -33.70
N ALA A 87 5.32 27.17 -34.50
CA ALA A 87 6.66 26.94 -33.98
C ALA A 87 7.19 28.11 -33.11
N GLU A 88 6.82 29.36 -33.42
CA GLU A 88 7.20 30.54 -32.63
C GLU A 88 6.47 30.53 -31.28
N ARG A 89 5.19 30.17 -31.26
CA ARG A 89 4.40 30.00 -30.02
C ARG A 89 5.05 28.97 -29.11
N ARG A 90 5.43 27.82 -29.67
CA ARG A 90 6.11 26.76 -28.94
C ARG A 90 7.44 27.24 -28.36
N SER A 91 8.23 27.99 -29.14
CA SER A 91 9.52 28.52 -28.67
C SER A 91 9.36 29.48 -27.48
N ILE A 92 8.33 30.34 -27.48
CA ILE A 92 8.02 31.21 -26.36
C ILE A 92 7.67 30.40 -25.11
N VAL A 93 6.76 29.41 -25.24
CA VAL A 93 6.33 28.56 -24.12
C VAL A 93 7.49 27.70 -23.59
N GLN A 94 8.29 27.13 -24.47
CA GLN A 94 9.48 26.33 -24.13
C GLN A 94 10.46 27.13 -23.26
N GLY A 95 10.65 28.43 -23.55
CA GLY A 95 11.53 29.30 -22.75
C GLY A 95 11.10 29.50 -21.29
N TYR A 96 9.83 29.28 -20.97
CA TYR A 96 9.34 29.32 -19.58
C TYR A 96 9.42 27.97 -18.87
N ILE A 97 9.39 26.86 -19.63
CA ILE A 97 9.37 25.50 -19.10
C ILE A 97 10.78 24.94 -18.91
N GLU A 98 11.68 25.16 -19.87
CA GLU A 98 13.04 24.63 -19.84
C GLU A 98 14.00 25.53 -19.04
N PRO A 99 14.99 24.94 -18.33
CA PRO A 99 16.01 25.71 -17.66
C PRO A 99 16.88 26.45 -18.70
N PRO A 100 17.29 27.70 -18.43
CA PRO A 100 18.28 28.35 -19.27
C PRO A 100 19.59 27.56 -19.22
N VAL A 101 20.34 27.59 -20.33
CA VAL A 101 21.55 26.77 -20.55
C VAL A 101 22.61 26.95 -19.46
N ASP A 102 22.62 28.12 -18.80
CA ASP A 102 23.59 28.48 -17.76
C ASP A 102 23.15 28.07 -16.33
N ASP A 103 21.98 27.45 -16.15
CA ASP A 103 21.41 27.09 -14.84
C ASP A 103 20.80 25.68 -14.83
N LEU A 104 21.61 24.68 -15.17
CA LEU A 104 21.23 23.26 -15.17
C LEU A 104 21.12 22.65 -13.76
N ASP A 105 21.70 23.31 -12.75
CA ASP A 105 21.75 22.85 -11.35
C ASP A 105 20.67 23.47 -10.45
N ALA A 106 19.84 24.41 -10.94
CA ALA A 106 18.76 24.96 -10.14
C ALA A 106 17.75 23.86 -9.75
N ALA A 107 17.32 23.87 -8.49
CA ALA A 107 16.16 23.12 -8.01
C ALA A 107 14.84 23.53 -8.73
N SER A 108 14.87 24.54 -9.60
CA SER A 108 13.79 24.94 -10.49
C SER A 108 13.53 23.89 -11.58
N ARG A 109 12.28 23.77 -12.03
CA ARG A 109 11.81 22.92 -13.15
C ARG A 109 11.98 21.42 -12.91
N ARG A 110 11.96 21.02 -11.64
CA ARG A 110 11.83 19.63 -11.19
C ARG A 110 10.46 19.42 -10.54
N PRO A 111 9.98 18.16 -10.45
CA PRO A 111 8.74 17.87 -9.74
C PRO A 111 8.72 18.47 -8.33
N THR A 112 7.65 19.18 -8.01
CA THR A 112 7.44 19.83 -6.70
C THR A 112 6.92 18.80 -5.67
N PRO A 113 6.85 19.15 -4.37
CA PRO A 113 6.15 18.34 -3.40
C PRO A 113 4.72 17.96 -3.82
N ALA A 114 3.94 18.86 -4.43
CA ALA A 114 2.62 18.53 -4.95
C ALA A 114 2.67 17.39 -5.97
N HIS A 115 3.56 17.47 -6.96
CA HIS A 115 3.71 16.44 -7.99
C HIS A 115 4.06 15.08 -7.38
N ARG A 116 5.00 15.05 -6.43
CA ARG A 116 5.41 13.82 -5.74
C ARG A 116 4.29 13.26 -4.87
N ALA A 117 3.54 14.11 -4.18
CA ALA A 117 2.40 13.70 -3.35
C ALA A 117 1.27 13.10 -4.22
N ILE A 118 0.96 13.73 -5.36
CA ILE A 118 0.03 13.19 -6.36
C ILE A 118 0.53 11.84 -6.89
N ALA A 119 1.82 11.72 -7.23
CA ALA A 119 2.39 10.46 -7.68
C ALA A 119 2.30 9.37 -6.61
N GLY A 120 2.48 9.70 -5.33
CA GLY A 120 2.25 8.79 -4.20
C GLY A 120 0.78 8.33 -4.10
N LEU A 121 -0.17 9.28 -4.19
CA LEU A 121 -1.60 8.98 -4.21
C LEU A 121 -1.98 8.05 -5.38
N VAL A 122 -1.39 8.24 -6.55
CA VAL A 122 -1.57 7.36 -7.71
C VAL A 122 -0.94 5.99 -7.49
N ARG A 123 0.30 5.94 -7.00
CA ARG A 123 1.01 4.69 -6.71
C ARG A 123 0.21 3.79 -5.79
N ASP A 124 -0.38 4.38 -4.76
CA ASP A 124 -1.15 3.71 -3.72
C ASP A 124 -2.62 3.46 -4.15
N GLY A 125 -3.00 3.85 -5.36
CA GLY A 125 -4.29 3.52 -5.99
C GLY A 125 -5.45 4.44 -5.61
N TRP A 126 -5.19 5.55 -4.91
CA TRP A 126 -6.19 6.53 -4.48
C TRP A 126 -6.67 7.41 -5.64
N VAL A 127 -5.78 7.71 -6.58
CA VAL A 127 -6.06 8.50 -7.78
C VAL A 127 -5.72 7.68 -9.02
N ARG A 128 -6.59 7.71 -10.04
CA ARG A 128 -6.37 6.97 -11.30
C ARG A 128 -6.44 7.83 -12.54
N VAL A 129 -7.11 8.98 -12.46
CA VAL A 129 -7.34 9.87 -13.60
C VAL A 129 -6.88 11.26 -13.24
N ILE A 130 -6.05 11.85 -14.10
CA ILE A 130 -5.58 13.22 -13.99
C ILE A 130 -5.86 13.91 -15.31
N VAL A 131 -6.62 15.00 -15.25
CA VAL A 131 -6.85 15.93 -16.35
C VAL A 131 -6.02 17.17 -16.07
N THR A 132 -5.22 17.61 -17.03
CA THR A 132 -4.35 18.78 -16.86
C THR A 132 -4.37 19.70 -18.06
N THR A 133 -4.29 21.01 -17.80
CA THR A 133 -4.06 22.04 -18.82
C THR A 133 -2.58 22.42 -18.93
N ASN A 134 -1.70 21.74 -18.18
CA ASN A 134 -0.27 22.07 -18.17
C ASN A 134 0.44 21.40 -19.34
N PHE A 135 1.35 22.14 -19.97
CA PHE A 135 2.19 21.64 -21.06
C PHE A 135 3.45 20.93 -20.56
N ASP A 136 3.95 21.30 -19.37
CA ASP A 136 5.17 20.76 -18.76
C ASP A 136 5.08 19.26 -18.48
N ARG A 137 6.23 18.60 -18.24
CA ARG A 137 6.31 17.15 -17.99
C ARG A 137 6.57 16.77 -16.52
N LEU A 138 6.34 17.70 -15.59
CA LEU A 138 6.72 17.51 -14.18
C LEU A 138 5.89 16.40 -13.51
N LEU A 139 4.61 16.28 -13.86
CA LEU A 139 3.74 15.23 -13.33
C LEU A 139 4.14 13.84 -13.84
N GLU A 140 4.41 13.71 -15.13
CA GLU A 140 4.85 12.48 -15.76
C GLU A 140 6.19 12.01 -15.20
N THR A 141 7.10 12.96 -14.95
CA THR A 141 8.39 12.69 -14.31
C THR A 141 8.19 12.20 -12.88
N ALA A 142 7.34 12.85 -12.08
CA ALA A 142 7.03 12.43 -10.71
C ALA A 142 6.39 11.03 -10.65
N LEU A 143 5.50 10.72 -11.59
CA LEU A 143 4.88 9.40 -11.72
C LEU A 143 5.93 8.34 -12.06
N THR A 144 6.83 8.64 -13.01
CA THR A 144 7.92 7.74 -13.40
C THR A 144 8.87 7.48 -12.24
N ASP A 145 9.28 8.54 -11.51
CA ASP A 145 10.13 8.45 -10.32
C ASP A 145 9.48 7.59 -9.21
N ALA A 146 8.13 7.60 -9.13
CA ALA A 146 7.37 6.78 -8.21
C ALA A 146 7.12 5.33 -8.71
N GLY A 147 7.73 4.94 -9.84
CA GLY A 147 7.59 3.60 -10.44
C GLY A 147 6.26 3.39 -11.18
N ILE A 148 5.58 4.47 -11.57
CA ILE A 148 4.31 4.43 -12.31
C ILE A 148 4.56 4.79 -13.77
N GLN A 149 4.09 3.94 -14.68
CA GLN A 149 4.05 4.23 -16.11
C GLN A 149 2.63 4.72 -16.47
N PRO A 150 2.40 6.04 -16.58
CA PRO A 150 1.08 6.56 -16.92
C PRO A 150 0.77 6.39 -18.42
N VAL A 151 -0.51 6.20 -18.72
CA VAL A 151 -1.03 6.39 -20.08
C VAL A 151 -1.22 7.88 -20.28
N VAL A 152 -0.39 8.51 -21.10
CA VAL A 152 -0.45 9.96 -21.35
C VAL A 152 -1.15 10.21 -22.68
N ILE A 153 -2.28 10.92 -22.63
CA ILE A 153 -3.05 11.34 -23.80
C ILE A 153 -2.77 12.81 -24.06
N ARG A 154 -2.14 13.11 -25.19
CA ARG A 154 -1.81 14.49 -25.62
C ARG A 154 -2.49 14.86 -26.92
N SER A 155 -3.01 13.88 -27.66
CA SER A 155 -3.72 14.05 -28.92
C SER A 155 -4.88 13.06 -29.05
N VAL A 156 -5.75 13.29 -30.03
CA VAL A 156 -6.83 12.34 -30.39
C VAL A 156 -6.26 10.99 -30.85
N ASP A 157 -5.09 10.98 -31.50
CA ASP A 157 -4.41 9.74 -31.89
C ASP A 157 -3.91 8.95 -30.67
N ASP A 158 -3.33 9.63 -29.66
CA ASP A 158 -2.96 9.01 -28.39
C ASP A 158 -4.19 8.39 -27.71
N LEU A 159 -5.33 9.08 -27.73
CA LEU A 159 -6.59 8.58 -27.17
C LEU A 159 -7.10 7.35 -27.93
N ALA A 160 -7.01 7.33 -29.27
CA ALA A 160 -7.42 6.20 -30.08
C ALA A 160 -6.55 4.95 -29.82
N GLY A 161 -5.26 5.13 -29.54
CA GLY A 161 -4.32 4.07 -29.18
C GLY A 161 -4.34 3.68 -27.70
N ALA A 162 -5.02 4.43 -26.83
CA ALA A 162 -5.03 4.21 -25.40
C ALA A 162 -5.85 2.97 -25.02
N PRO A 163 -5.43 2.21 -23.98
CA PRO A 163 -6.26 1.16 -23.41
C PRO A 163 -7.54 1.76 -22.80
N PRO A 164 -8.64 0.98 -22.69
CA PRO A 164 -9.83 1.43 -21.99
C PRO A 164 -9.52 1.94 -20.58
N LEU A 165 -10.21 3.00 -20.14
CA LEU A 165 -9.99 3.68 -18.86
C LEU A 165 -9.86 2.71 -17.66
N GLN A 166 -10.71 1.69 -17.61
CA GLN A 166 -10.71 0.68 -16.54
C GLN A 166 -9.44 -0.19 -16.44
N HIS A 167 -8.66 -0.26 -17.53
CA HIS A 167 -7.42 -1.04 -17.59
C HIS A 167 -6.17 -0.17 -17.42
N ALA A 168 -6.30 1.16 -17.44
CA ALA A 168 -5.21 2.08 -17.18
C ALA A 168 -4.96 2.22 -15.68
N ARG A 169 -3.71 1.98 -15.24
CA ARG A 169 -3.31 2.18 -13.83
C ARG A 169 -3.33 3.66 -13.45
N CYS A 170 -2.90 4.51 -14.37
CA CYS A 170 -2.97 5.97 -14.29
C CYS A 170 -3.18 6.52 -15.70
N LEU A 171 -4.21 7.35 -15.87
CA LEU A 171 -4.44 8.13 -17.09
C LEU A 171 -4.10 9.59 -16.83
N VAL A 172 -3.26 10.18 -17.67
CA VAL A 172 -2.97 11.62 -17.69
C VAL A 172 -3.47 12.19 -19.01
N LEU A 173 -4.57 12.94 -18.97
CA LEU A 173 -5.15 13.64 -20.12
C LEU A 173 -4.64 15.08 -20.14
N LYS A 174 -3.77 15.40 -21.11
CA LYS A 174 -3.27 16.76 -21.35
C LYS A 174 -4.15 17.44 -22.39
N LEU A 175 -5.08 18.27 -21.93
CA LEU A 175 -6.10 18.88 -22.80
C LEU A 175 -5.51 19.81 -23.84
N HIS A 176 -4.48 20.56 -23.47
CA HIS A 176 -3.86 21.56 -24.35
C HIS A 176 -2.62 21.04 -25.08
N GLY A 177 -2.25 19.77 -24.87
CA GLY A 177 -1.10 19.13 -25.50
C GLY A 177 0.17 19.13 -24.65
N ASP A 178 1.32 19.00 -25.32
CA ASP A 178 2.65 18.86 -24.72
C ASP A 178 3.60 19.84 -25.41
N TYR A 179 4.41 20.57 -24.65
CA TYR A 179 5.26 21.63 -25.20
C TYR A 179 6.31 21.14 -26.21
N LEU A 180 6.58 19.82 -26.27
CA LEU A 180 7.45 19.20 -27.27
C LEU A 180 6.74 18.84 -28.59
N ASP A 181 5.43 19.03 -28.67
CA ASP A 181 4.61 18.86 -29.88
C ASP A 181 4.20 20.24 -30.43
N ASP A 182 4.19 20.39 -31.76
CA ASP A 182 3.82 21.66 -32.42
C ASP A 182 2.29 21.87 -32.44
N ARG A 183 1.51 20.87 -32.02
CA ARG A 183 0.03 20.86 -31.97
C ARG A 183 -0.55 21.33 -30.62
N ILE A 184 0.17 22.18 -29.90
CA ILE A 184 -0.30 22.75 -28.63
C ILE A 184 -1.46 23.74 -28.82
N LEU A 185 -2.55 23.55 -28.08
CA LEU A 185 -3.72 24.45 -28.11
C LEU A 185 -3.43 25.67 -27.22
N ASN A 186 -3.24 26.84 -27.84
CA ASN A 186 -2.91 28.08 -27.12
C ASN A 186 -3.79 29.27 -27.52
N THR A 187 -4.57 29.19 -28.59
CA THR A 187 -5.38 30.31 -29.08
C THR A 187 -6.82 30.26 -28.60
N ASP A 188 -7.52 31.39 -28.62
CA ASP A 188 -8.94 31.44 -28.28
C ASP A 188 -9.78 30.60 -29.27
N ALA A 189 -9.35 30.53 -30.53
CA ALA A 189 -9.98 29.69 -31.56
C ALA A 189 -9.74 28.19 -31.31
N GLU A 190 -8.54 27.81 -30.86
CA GLU A 190 -8.16 26.43 -30.51
C GLU A 190 -8.82 25.96 -29.20
N LEU A 191 -9.12 26.89 -28.27
CA LEU A 191 -9.77 26.63 -26.98
C LEU A 191 -11.30 26.84 -27.00
N ALA A 192 -11.88 27.21 -28.15
CA ALA A 192 -13.32 27.42 -28.28
C ALA A 192 -14.14 26.13 -28.07
N GLY A 193 -13.53 24.96 -28.32
CA GLY A 193 -14.13 23.65 -28.09
C GLY A 193 -13.09 22.55 -28.20
N TYR A 194 -13.32 21.42 -27.53
CA TYR A 194 -12.48 20.24 -27.65
C TYR A 194 -12.97 19.29 -28.74
N PRO A 195 -12.09 18.44 -29.31
CA PRO A 195 -12.51 17.36 -30.19
C PRO A 195 -13.59 16.49 -29.55
N ALA A 196 -14.52 15.96 -30.36
CA ALA A 196 -15.64 15.16 -29.86
C ALA A 196 -15.21 13.93 -29.05
N GLU A 197 -14.04 13.37 -29.36
CA GLU A 197 -13.41 12.26 -28.65
C GLU A 197 -12.98 12.66 -27.24
N TYR A 198 -12.40 13.85 -27.08
CA TYR A 198 -12.04 14.39 -25.76
C TYR A 198 -13.30 14.70 -24.97
N ASP A 199 -14.31 15.29 -25.60
CA ASP A 199 -15.59 15.58 -24.96
C ASP A 199 -16.26 14.30 -24.43
N ARG A 200 -16.27 13.20 -25.19
CA ARG A 200 -16.79 11.90 -24.72
C ARG A 200 -16.02 11.35 -23.52
N LEU A 201 -14.69 11.47 -23.52
CA LEU A 201 -13.87 11.02 -22.40
C LEU A 201 -14.12 11.91 -21.17
N LEU A 202 -14.14 13.23 -21.34
CA LEU A 202 -14.43 14.19 -20.28
C LEU A 202 -15.82 13.96 -19.69
N ASP A 203 -16.84 13.78 -20.53
CA ASP A 203 -18.20 13.49 -20.07
C ASP A 203 -18.24 12.24 -19.19
N ARG A 204 -17.49 11.19 -19.58
CA ARG A 204 -17.35 9.97 -18.77
C ARG A 204 -16.63 10.22 -17.46
N VAL A 205 -15.47 10.90 -17.49
CA VAL A 205 -14.67 11.19 -16.29
C VAL A 205 -15.46 12.07 -15.30
N LEU A 206 -16.11 13.11 -15.80
CA LEU A 206 -16.87 14.07 -15.00
C LEU A 206 -18.21 13.51 -14.49
N ASP A 207 -18.72 12.42 -15.08
CA ASP A 207 -19.89 11.66 -14.60
C ASP A 207 -19.50 10.58 -13.57
N GLU A 208 -18.45 9.81 -13.84
CA GLU A 208 -18.07 8.62 -13.09
C GLU A 208 -17.20 8.91 -11.85
N TYR A 209 -16.50 10.04 -11.78
CA TYR A 209 -15.53 10.35 -10.73
C TYR A 209 -15.94 11.54 -9.84
N GLY A 210 -15.44 11.54 -8.61
CA GLY A 210 -15.34 12.77 -7.80
C GLY A 210 -14.23 13.65 -8.35
N LEU A 211 -14.34 14.98 -8.20
CA LEU A 211 -13.35 15.90 -8.77
C LEU A 211 -12.61 16.64 -7.68
N VAL A 212 -11.28 16.70 -7.79
CA VAL A 212 -10.44 17.64 -7.03
C VAL A 212 -9.79 18.59 -8.02
N VAL A 213 -10.22 19.85 -8.00
CA VAL A 213 -9.71 20.91 -8.87
C VAL A 213 -8.65 21.70 -8.12
N ALA A 214 -7.44 21.83 -8.66
CA ALA A 214 -6.35 22.59 -8.05
C ALA A 214 -5.50 23.31 -9.10
N GLY A 215 -5.13 24.56 -8.82
CA GLY A 215 -4.23 25.32 -9.69
C GLY A 215 -4.84 25.77 -11.03
N TRP A 216 -6.14 25.56 -11.25
CA TRP A 216 -6.88 26.02 -12.43
C TRP A 216 -7.91 27.09 -12.02
N SER A 217 -7.87 28.26 -12.67
CA SER A 217 -8.77 29.39 -12.33
C SER A 217 -10.11 29.35 -13.04
N GLY A 218 -10.18 28.68 -14.20
CA GLY A 218 -11.36 28.62 -15.05
C GLY A 218 -11.60 29.86 -15.92
N ASP A 219 -10.91 30.98 -15.69
CA ASP A 219 -11.24 32.24 -16.37
C ASP A 219 -11.01 32.20 -17.89
N TRP A 220 -9.96 31.48 -18.31
CA TRP A 220 -9.42 31.51 -19.68
C TRP A 220 -9.54 30.19 -20.43
N ASP A 221 -10.39 29.25 -19.98
CA ASP A 221 -10.59 27.95 -20.65
C ASP A 221 -12.09 27.67 -20.86
N PRO A 222 -12.72 28.27 -21.90
CA PRO A 222 -14.15 28.10 -22.16
C PRO A 222 -14.54 26.65 -22.45
N ALA A 223 -13.69 25.85 -23.11
CA ALA A 223 -13.98 24.46 -23.42
C ALA A 223 -14.05 23.57 -22.16
N LEU A 224 -13.06 23.63 -21.26
CA LEU A 224 -13.11 22.84 -20.03
C LEU A 224 -14.25 23.28 -19.11
N ARG A 225 -14.54 24.59 -19.07
CA ARG A 225 -15.74 25.10 -18.36
C ARG A 225 -17.01 24.48 -18.89
N ALA A 226 -17.20 24.46 -20.21
CA ALA A 226 -18.38 23.88 -20.84
C ALA A 226 -18.48 22.38 -20.54
N ALA A 227 -17.36 21.64 -20.56
CA ALA A 227 -17.31 20.23 -20.21
C ALA A 227 -17.73 19.97 -18.76
N ILE A 228 -17.18 20.74 -17.81
CA ILE A 228 -17.56 20.62 -16.39
C ILE A 228 -19.03 20.99 -16.19
N ALA A 229 -19.52 22.06 -16.83
CA ALA A 229 -20.88 22.56 -16.67
C ALA A 229 -21.94 21.63 -17.27
N ARG A 230 -21.63 20.89 -18.34
CA ARG A 230 -22.59 20.00 -19.02
C ARG A 230 -22.67 18.59 -18.44
N ALA A 231 -21.73 18.20 -17.57
CA ALA A 231 -21.73 16.88 -16.96
C ALA A 231 -23.00 16.68 -16.11
N PRO A 232 -23.82 15.63 -16.34
CA PRO A 232 -25.18 15.56 -15.81
C PRO A 232 -25.24 15.16 -14.33
N ASN A 233 -24.33 14.31 -13.86
CA ASN A 233 -24.38 13.78 -12.49
C ASN A 233 -23.27 14.31 -11.57
N ARG A 234 -23.51 14.11 -10.27
CA ARG A 234 -22.58 14.36 -9.15
C ARG A 234 -22.49 13.10 -8.29
N ARG A 235 -22.03 11.98 -8.88
CA ARG A 235 -22.00 10.66 -8.21
C ARG A 235 -21.15 10.66 -6.95
N TYR A 236 -20.09 11.48 -6.95
CA TYR A 236 -19.18 11.66 -5.83
C TYR A 236 -18.95 13.14 -5.54
N PRO A 237 -18.55 13.50 -4.30
CA PRO A 237 -18.29 14.89 -3.93
C PRO A 237 -17.21 15.53 -4.81
N GLN A 238 -17.32 16.85 -5.00
CA GLN A 238 -16.35 17.65 -5.74
C GLN A 238 -15.74 18.69 -4.82
N TYR A 239 -14.45 18.92 -4.97
CA TYR A 239 -13.65 19.83 -4.14
C TYR A 239 -12.87 20.77 -5.04
N TRP A 240 -12.86 22.04 -4.65
CA TRP A 240 -12.15 23.09 -5.37
C TRP A 240 -11.12 23.75 -4.46
N ALA A 241 -9.86 23.39 -4.68
CA ALA A 241 -8.74 23.89 -3.92
C ALA A 241 -8.26 25.22 -4.52
N MET A 242 -8.37 26.31 -3.76
CA MET A 242 -8.02 27.63 -4.27
C MET A 242 -7.46 28.59 -3.21
N ARG A 243 -6.66 29.53 -3.70
CA ARG A 243 -6.14 30.65 -2.92
C ARG A 243 -7.08 31.84 -3.06
N GLY A 244 -7.45 32.45 -1.93
CA GLY A 244 -8.35 33.60 -1.92
C GLY A 244 -9.78 33.25 -2.35
N ALA A 245 -10.54 34.27 -2.76
CA ALA A 245 -11.92 34.11 -3.18
C ALA A 245 -12.02 33.59 -4.63
N PRO A 246 -13.01 32.76 -4.96
CA PRO A 246 -13.26 32.34 -6.34
C PRO A 246 -13.55 33.54 -7.23
N SER A 247 -13.05 33.52 -8.47
CA SER A 247 -13.53 34.44 -9.51
C SER A 247 -15.03 34.22 -9.76
N ARG A 248 -15.71 35.18 -10.39
CA ARG A 248 -17.14 35.01 -10.75
C ARG A 248 -17.37 33.71 -11.54
N VAL A 249 -16.47 33.42 -12.47
CA VAL A 249 -16.51 32.22 -13.32
C VAL A 249 -16.33 30.95 -12.48
N ALA A 250 -15.32 30.91 -11.62
CA ALA A 250 -15.09 29.77 -10.74
C ALA A 250 -16.28 29.57 -9.78
N ALA A 251 -16.84 30.64 -9.22
CA ALA A 251 -17.98 30.59 -8.33
C ALA A 251 -19.23 30.01 -9.01
N GLU A 252 -19.48 30.37 -10.28
CA GLU A 252 -20.57 29.79 -11.09
C GLU A 252 -20.40 28.29 -11.30
N LEU A 253 -19.19 27.82 -11.59
CA LEU A 253 -18.89 26.38 -11.75
C LEU A 253 -19.02 25.64 -10.42
N ILE A 254 -18.48 26.20 -9.34
CA ILE A 254 -18.58 25.63 -7.99
C ILE A 254 -20.05 25.48 -7.59
N ALA A 255 -20.88 26.49 -7.84
CA ALA A 255 -22.32 26.43 -7.58
C ALA A 255 -23.03 25.41 -8.48
N ASN A 256 -22.73 25.41 -9.79
CA ASN A 256 -23.28 24.46 -10.76
C ASN A 256 -22.92 23.01 -10.40
N ARG A 257 -21.74 22.76 -9.83
CA ARG A 257 -21.31 21.42 -9.43
C ARG A 257 -21.58 21.08 -7.97
N GLY A 258 -22.03 22.03 -7.16
CA GLY A 258 -22.17 21.86 -5.72
C GLY A 258 -20.84 21.45 -5.05
N ALA A 259 -19.73 21.99 -5.53
CA ALA A 259 -18.40 21.65 -5.04
C ALA A 259 -18.12 22.37 -3.70
N SER A 260 -17.40 21.69 -2.79
CA SER A 260 -16.87 22.31 -1.58
C SER A 260 -15.60 23.11 -1.91
N VAL A 261 -15.51 24.35 -1.45
CA VAL A 261 -14.30 25.15 -1.58
C VAL A 261 -13.33 24.78 -0.47
N VAL A 262 -12.12 24.40 -0.85
CA VAL A 262 -11.02 24.12 0.08
C VAL A 262 -10.02 25.27 0.01
N PRO A 263 -9.95 26.13 1.05
CA PRO A 263 -8.96 27.20 1.10
C PRO A 263 -7.56 26.59 1.24
N ILE A 264 -6.64 26.95 0.33
CA ILE A 264 -5.25 26.46 0.37
C ILE A 264 -4.26 27.64 0.42
N VAL A 265 -3.09 27.39 1.00
CA VAL A 265 -1.96 28.33 0.94
C VAL A 265 -1.25 28.20 -0.40
N ASP A 266 -0.94 26.97 -0.80
CA ASP A 266 -0.37 26.58 -2.08
C ASP A 266 -0.70 25.11 -2.38
N ALA A 267 -0.36 24.66 -3.60
CA ALA A 267 -0.62 23.29 -4.02
C ALA A 267 0.30 22.27 -3.33
N ASP A 268 1.51 22.67 -2.95
CA ASP A 268 2.50 21.77 -2.34
C ASP A 268 2.04 21.32 -0.96
N ALA A 269 1.65 22.27 -0.10
CA ALA A 269 1.06 21.98 1.21
C ALA A 269 -0.21 21.15 1.07
N PHE A 270 -1.16 21.59 0.23
CA PHE A 270 -2.44 20.92 0.05
C PHE A 270 -2.32 19.44 -0.34
N PHE A 271 -1.55 19.12 -1.38
CA PHE A 271 -1.42 17.72 -1.80
C PHE A 271 -0.58 16.89 -0.83
N THR A 272 0.42 17.49 -0.16
CA THR A 272 1.20 16.81 0.89
C THR A 272 0.31 16.46 2.08
N ASP A 273 -0.53 17.39 2.53
CA ASP A 273 -1.42 17.22 3.69
C ASP A 273 -2.54 16.22 3.39
N ILE A 274 -3.11 16.24 2.18
CA ILE A 274 -4.06 15.21 1.74
C ILE A 274 -3.39 13.84 1.69
N ALA A 275 -2.21 13.72 1.08
CA ALA A 275 -1.51 12.43 0.99
C ALA A 275 -1.19 11.87 2.39
N ALA A 276 -0.71 12.71 3.30
CA ALA A 276 -0.48 12.34 4.69
C ALA A 276 -1.77 11.92 5.41
N SER A 277 -2.85 12.68 5.24
CA SER A 277 -4.15 12.41 5.86
C SER A 277 -4.78 11.12 5.36
N VAL A 278 -4.79 10.88 4.04
CA VAL A 278 -5.29 9.63 3.43
C VAL A 278 -4.48 8.43 3.94
N THR A 279 -3.16 8.57 4.01
CA THR A 279 -2.27 7.53 4.54
C THR A 279 -2.58 7.24 6.01
N ALA A 280 -2.73 8.28 6.85
CA ALA A 280 -3.05 8.15 8.26
C ALA A 280 -4.43 7.50 8.49
N LEU A 281 -5.44 7.88 7.72
CA LEU A 281 -6.79 7.30 7.78
C LEU A 281 -6.79 5.82 7.35
N THR A 282 -6.01 5.48 6.33
CA THR A 282 -5.82 4.08 5.89
C THR A 282 -5.10 3.26 6.96
N ALA A 283 -4.08 3.84 7.61
CA ALA A 283 -3.41 3.22 8.74
C ALA A 283 -4.35 3.03 9.94
N ALA A 284 -5.26 3.99 10.19
CA ALA A 284 -6.26 3.91 11.25
C ALA A 284 -7.37 2.87 10.97
N ARG A 285 -7.59 2.46 9.70
CA ARG A 285 -8.42 1.29 9.33
C ARG A 285 -7.77 -0.04 9.72
N ARG A 286 -6.44 -0.09 9.87
CA ARG A 286 -5.79 -1.22 10.57
C ARG A 286 -6.19 -1.10 12.03
N SER A 287 -6.58 -2.20 12.67
CA SER A 287 -6.97 -2.18 14.09
C SER A 287 -5.95 -1.36 14.87
N SER A 288 -6.35 -0.22 15.43
CA SER A 288 -5.38 0.68 16.06
C SER A 288 -4.62 -0.07 17.16
N PRO A 289 -3.33 0.21 17.39
CA PRO A 289 -2.56 -0.42 18.46
C PRO A 289 -3.33 -0.39 19.80
N ASP A 290 -4.03 0.71 20.10
CA ASP A 290 -4.86 0.85 21.30
C ASP A 290 -6.06 -0.11 21.33
N THR A 291 -6.71 -0.37 20.19
CA THR A 291 -7.80 -1.35 20.06
C THR A 291 -7.28 -2.77 20.28
N ILE A 292 -6.10 -3.09 19.73
CA ILE A 292 -5.46 -4.40 19.92
C ILE A 292 -5.07 -4.56 21.39
N GLN A 293 -4.45 -3.55 22.01
CA GLN A 293 -4.06 -3.62 23.42
C GLN A 293 -5.27 -3.78 24.35
N LEU A 294 -6.40 -3.14 24.05
CA LEU A 294 -7.65 -3.35 24.80
C LEU A 294 -8.16 -4.79 24.65
N LEU A 295 -8.11 -5.35 23.44
CA LEU A 295 -8.48 -6.75 23.20
C LEU A 295 -7.58 -7.70 23.97
N ILE A 296 -6.26 -7.49 23.92
CA ILE A 296 -5.28 -8.31 24.65
C ILE A 296 -5.49 -8.20 26.16
N ALA A 297 -5.73 -7.01 26.69
CA ALA A 297 -6.02 -6.80 28.11
C ALA A 297 -7.31 -7.51 28.54
N ARG A 298 -8.36 -7.47 27.70
CA ARG A 298 -9.61 -8.20 27.94
C ARG A 298 -9.39 -9.72 27.90
N THR A 299 -8.74 -10.24 26.87
CA THR A 299 -8.43 -11.68 26.76
C THR A 299 -7.63 -12.18 27.97
N LYS A 300 -6.61 -11.44 28.43
CA LYS A 300 -5.85 -11.77 29.64
C LYS A 300 -6.74 -11.82 30.89
N ARG A 301 -7.65 -10.85 31.03
CA ARG A 301 -8.59 -10.80 32.15
C ARG A 301 -9.53 -12.00 32.13
N ASP A 302 -10.12 -12.30 30.98
CA ASP A 302 -11.13 -13.35 30.84
C ASP A 302 -10.51 -14.76 30.98
N LEU A 303 -9.23 -14.93 30.61
CA LEU A 303 -8.45 -16.14 30.87
C LEU A 303 -8.07 -16.36 32.34
N SER A 304 -8.06 -15.30 33.17
CA SER A 304 -7.58 -15.38 34.56
C SER A 304 -8.52 -16.15 35.51
N GLY A 305 -9.78 -16.39 35.12
CA GLY A 305 -10.80 -17.02 35.95
C GLY A 305 -11.70 -17.97 35.18
N ARG A 306 -12.30 -18.95 35.89
CA ARG A 306 -13.19 -19.95 35.27
C ARG A 306 -14.48 -19.34 34.71
N GLU A 307 -14.92 -18.21 35.27
CA GLU A 307 -16.14 -17.50 34.87
C GLU A 307 -16.01 -16.87 33.48
N GLY A 308 -14.81 -16.44 33.08
CA GLY A 308 -14.56 -15.78 31.79
C GLY A 308 -14.40 -16.75 30.60
N ARG A 309 -14.49 -18.07 30.82
CA ARG A 309 -14.28 -19.06 29.74
C ARG A 309 -15.29 -18.93 28.59
N ILE A 310 -16.54 -18.55 28.90
CA ILE A 310 -17.57 -18.32 27.89
C ILE A 310 -17.21 -17.07 27.08
N ASP A 311 -16.85 -15.97 27.75
CA ASP A 311 -16.42 -14.73 27.08
C ASP A 311 -15.21 -14.94 26.17
N VAL A 312 -14.23 -15.74 26.62
CA VAL A 312 -13.07 -16.11 25.81
C VAL A 312 -13.52 -16.86 24.54
N ALA A 313 -14.32 -17.91 24.68
CA ALA A 313 -14.78 -18.70 23.55
C ALA A 313 -15.59 -17.86 22.54
N ASP A 314 -16.53 -17.04 23.02
CA ASP A 314 -17.36 -16.16 22.20
C ASP A 314 -16.51 -15.09 21.48
N ALA A 315 -15.53 -14.49 22.18
CA ALA A 315 -14.64 -13.51 21.60
C ALA A 315 -13.77 -14.11 20.48
N PHE A 316 -13.25 -15.33 20.65
CA PHE A 316 -12.50 -16.02 19.60
C PHE A 316 -13.39 -16.38 18.41
N ALA A 317 -14.62 -16.87 18.65
CA ALA A 317 -15.56 -17.21 17.60
C ALA A 317 -15.95 -15.97 16.77
N GLU A 318 -16.33 -14.87 17.43
CA GLU A 318 -16.69 -13.60 16.79
C GLU A 318 -15.54 -13.05 15.95
N ARG A 319 -14.31 -13.05 16.51
CA ARG A 319 -13.13 -12.52 15.82
C ARG A 319 -12.73 -13.38 14.63
N THR A 320 -12.79 -14.69 14.77
CA THR A 320 -12.52 -15.64 13.69
C THR A 320 -13.53 -15.46 12.55
N GLN A 321 -14.82 -15.37 12.87
CA GLN A 321 -15.88 -15.16 11.88
C GLN A 321 -15.69 -13.85 11.11
N ARG A 322 -15.44 -12.74 11.82
CA ARG A 322 -15.17 -11.44 11.18
C ARG A 322 -13.94 -11.46 10.28
N LEU A 323 -12.88 -12.15 10.70
CA LEU A 323 -11.68 -12.29 9.89
C LEU A 323 -12.00 -13.08 8.62
N ILE A 324 -12.69 -14.21 8.74
CA ILE A 324 -13.11 -15.05 7.62
C ILE A 324 -13.98 -14.26 6.63
N GLU A 325 -14.99 -13.53 7.10
CA GLU A 325 -15.88 -12.71 6.27
C GLU A 325 -15.12 -11.70 5.42
N ARG A 326 -14.04 -11.13 5.96
CA ARG A 326 -13.19 -10.21 5.21
C ARG A 326 -12.31 -10.95 4.21
N ILE A 327 -11.50 -11.91 4.66
CA ILE A 327 -10.48 -12.57 3.81
C ILE A 327 -11.07 -13.49 2.74
N ALA A 328 -12.27 -14.03 2.96
CA ALA A 328 -13.01 -14.82 1.98
C ALA A 328 -14.07 -14.00 1.21
N GLY A 329 -14.27 -12.74 1.59
CA GLY A 329 -15.24 -11.84 1.00
C GLY A 329 -14.73 -11.07 -0.23
N PRO A 330 -15.54 -10.12 -0.73
CA PRO A 330 -15.21 -9.34 -1.93
C PRO A 330 -14.03 -8.38 -1.75
N GLU A 331 -13.60 -8.11 -0.51
CA GLU A 331 -12.39 -7.33 -0.21
C GLU A 331 -11.13 -8.02 -0.75
N PHE A 332 -11.14 -9.35 -0.78
CA PHE A 332 -10.02 -10.18 -1.19
C PHE A 332 -10.45 -11.17 -2.27
N PRO A 333 -10.79 -10.71 -3.49
CA PRO A 333 -11.22 -11.61 -4.56
C PRO A 333 -10.09 -12.55 -4.97
N VAL A 334 -10.41 -13.83 -5.15
CA VAL A 334 -9.46 -14.88 -5.61
C VAL A 334 -9.61 -15.21 -7.09
N GLN A 335 -10.65 -14.67 -7.74
CA GLN A 335 -10.90 -14.77 -9.18
C GLN A 335 -10.73 -13.39 -9.82
N GLY A 336 -10.05 -13.32 -10.96
CA GLY A 336 -9.83 -12.06 -11.70
C GLY A 336 -8.94 -11.02 -10.99
N GLY A 337 -8.42 -11.33 -9.79
CA GLY A 337 -7.51 -10.45 -9.06
C GLY A 337 -6.12 -10.38 -9.72
N SER A 338 -5.44 -9.24 -9.55
CA SER A 338 -4.06 -9.10 -10.01
C SER A 338 -3.14 -10.07 -9.26
N THR A 339 -2.33 -10.82 -10.02
CA THR A 339 -1.35 -11.77 -9.50
C THR A 339 0.09 -11.30 -9.68
N GLY A 340 0.30 -10.01 -9.98
CA GLY A 340 1.63 -9.43 -10.01
C GLY A 340 2.26 -9.39 -8.61
N ASN A 341 3.59 -9.51 -8.54
CA ASN A 341 4.35 -9.58 -7.28
C ASN A 341 3.98 -8.47 -6.28
N ASP A 342 3.91 -7.22 -6.73
CA ASP A 342 3.55 -6.08 -5.87
C ASP A 342 2.11 -6.17 -5.32
N ALA A 343 1.17 -6.62 -6.16
CA ALA A 343 -0.23 -6.77 -5.78
C ALA A 343 -0.40 -7.93 -4.78
N VAL A 344 0.33 -9.03 -5.00
CA VAL A 344 0.39 -10.18 -4.09
C VAL A 344 0.98 -9.76 -2.74
N LEU A 345 2.08 -9.00 -2.73
CA LEU A 345 2.71 -8.52 -1.50
C LEU A 345 1.83 -7.52 -0.74
N ALA A 346 1.22 -6.56 -1.43
CA ALA A 346 0.29 -5.60 -0.83
C ALA A 346 -0.93 -6.30 -0.20
N ARG A 347 -1.46 -7.33 -0.89
CA ARG A 347 -2.53 -8.17 -0.37
C ARG A 347 -2.07 -8.95 0.87
N TRP A 348 -0.89 -9.56 0.83
CA TRP A 348 -0.35 -10.33 1.94
C TRP A 348 -0.18 -9.46 3.20
N ARG A 349 0.40 -8.26 3.06
CA ARG A 349 0.50 -7.25 4.13
C ARG A 349 -0.86 -6.88 4.72
N SER A 350 -1.88 -6.78 3.87
CA SER A 350 -3.24 -6.48 4.31
C SER A 350 -3.81 -7.64 5.14
N ILE A 351 -3.68 -8.89 4.65
CA ILE A 351 -4.13 -10.09 5.38
C ILE A 351 -3.38 -10.23 6.72
N GLU A 352 -2.08 -9.96 6.76
CA GLU A 352 -1.29 -9.96 8.00
C GLU A 352 -1.86 -8.98 9.04
N GLY A 353 -2.07 -7.72 8.65
CA GLY A 353 -2.64 -6.71 9.54
C GLY A 353 -4.07 -7.02 10.02
N LEU A 354 -4.85 -7.74 9.22
CA LEU A 354 -6.17 -8.24 9.65
C LEU A 354 -6.09 -9.40 10.62
N SER A 355 -5.05 -10.21 10.51
CA SER A 355 -4.84 -11.41 11.31
C SER A 355 -4.22 -11.10 12.67
N GLU A 356 -3.46 -10.01 12.77
CA GLU A 356 -2.69 -9.62 13.96
C GLU A 356 -3.52 -9.71 15.26
N PRO A 357 -4.74 -9.12 15.37
CA PRO A 357 -5.48 -9.16 16.62
C PRO A 357 -5.79 -10.59 17.08
N LEU A 358 -6.21 -11.46 16.16
CA LEU A 358 -6.55 -12.85 16.45
C LEU A 358 -5.31 -13.68 16.78
N ALA A 359 -4.21 -13.48 16.05
CA ALA A 359 -2.93 -14.16 16.27
C ALA A 359 -2.31 -13.76 17.64
N ARG A 360 -2.43 -12.49 18.03
CA ARG A 360 -1.97 -12.04 19.36
C ARG A 360 -2.85 -12.60 20.48
N MET A 361 -4.18 -12.61 20.29
CA MET A 361 -5.12 -13.22 21.25
C MET A 361 -4.82 -14.70 21.47
N ILE A 362 -4.61 -15.48 20.41
CA ILE A 362 -4.35 -16.92 20.55
C ILE A 362 -2.98 -17.19 21.22
N GLY A 363 -1.95 -16.39 20.94
CA GLY A 363 -0.68 -16.49 21.67
C GLY A 363 -0.83 -16.25 23.18
N VAL A 364 -1.64 -15.26 23.56
CA VAL A 364 -1.98 -14.98 24.96
C VAL A 364 -2.74 -16.16 25.59
N ALA A 365 -3.64 -16.81 24.85
CA ALA A 365 -4.34 -18.01 25.29
C ALA A 365 -3.36 -19.17 25.53
N GLY A 366 -2.39 -19.40 24.63
CA GLY A 366 -1.34 -20.40 24.85
C GLY A 366 -0.53 -20.13 26.12
N ARG A 367 -0.26 -18.86 26.42
CA ARG A 367 0.54 -18.46 27.59
C ARG A 367 -0.20 -18.57 28.94
N TRP A 368 -1.45 -18.13 28.98
CA TRP A 368 -2.22 -17.95 30.22
C TRP A 368 -3.45 -18.84 30.34
N GLY A 369 -3.74 -19.65 29.32
CA GLY A 369 -4.80 -20.65 29.35
C GLY A 369 -4.49 -21.83 30.28
N ASP A 370 -5.51 -22.66 30.48
CA ASP A 370 -5.52 -23.76 31.45
C ASP A 370 -5.69 -25.14 30.80
N GLY A 371 -5.53 -25.23 29.47
CA GLY A 371 -5.75 -26.44 28.67
C GLY A 371 -7.04 -26.38 27.84
N THR A 372 -8.05 -25.62 28.28
CA THR A 372 -9.30 -25.46 27.51
C THR A 372 -9.11 -24.62 26.24
N ASP A 373 -8.09 -23.78 26.22
CA ASP A 373 -7.62 -22.98 25.09
C ASP A 373 -7.25 -23.83 23.86
N ALA A 374 -6.83 -25.08 24.06
CA ALA A 374 -6.45 -25.96 22.95
C ALA A 374 -7.62 -26.34 22.03
N ALA A 375 -8.86 -26.41 22.53
CA ALA A 375 -10.02 -26.61 21.68
C ALA A 375 -10.30 -25.38 20.82
N ILE A 376 -10.28 -24.21 21.44
CA ILE A 376 -10.47 -22.91 20.77
C ILE A 376 -9.42 -22.71 19.69
N ALA A 377 -8.14 -22.95 20.01
CA ALA A 377 -7.04 -22.81 19.06
C ALA A 377 -7.21 -23.71 17.82
N ARG A 378 -7.65 -24.95 18.03
CA ARG A 378 -7.95 -25.90 16.94
C ARG A 378 -9.11 -25.43 16.08
N ASP A 379 -10.18 -24.93 16.70
CA ASP A 379 -11.36 -24.45 15.98
C ASP A 379 -11.06 -23.19 15.17
N VAL A 380 -10.25 -22.26 15.69
CA VAL A 380 -9.77 -21.08 14.96
C VAL A 380 -9.02 -21.49 13.70
N VAL A 381 -7.97 -22.32 13.84
CA VAL A 381 -7.15 -22.78 12.71
C VAL A 381 -7.99 -23.57 11.71
N ARG A 382 -8.84 -24.48 12.18
CA ARG A 382 -9.73 -25.28 11.32
C ARG A 382 -10.71 -24.41 10.55
N SER A 383 -11.33 -23.42 11.19
CA SER A 383 -12.31 -22.55 10.55
C SER A 383 -11.69 -21.75 9.41
N ILE A 384 -10.50 -21.17 9.64
CA ILE A 384 -9.77 -20.42 8.60
C ILE A 384 -9.34 -21.34 7.46
N MET A 385 -8.82 -22.54 7.77
CA MET A 385 -8.37 -23.49 6.73
C MET A 385 -9.52 -24.01 5.87
N THR A 386 -10.73 -24.14 6.43
CA THR A 386 -11.91 -24.66 5.74
C THR A 386 -12.70 -23.57 5.01
N SER A 387 -12.56 -22.30 5.38
CA SER A 387 -13.23 -21.17 4.71
C SER A 387 -12.58 -20.74 3.39
N ARG A 388 -11.46 -21.34 3.01
CA ARG A 388 -10.76 -21.02 1.76
C ARG A 388 -11.64 -21.32 0.55
N ALA A 389 -11.50 -20.52 -0.52
CA ALA A 389 -12.22 -20.75 -1.76
C ALA A 389 -11.81 -22.07 -2.44
N SER A 390 -12.77 -22.72 -3.11
CA SER A 390 -12.56 -23.99 -3.82
C SER A 390 -11.96 -23.80 -5.23
N SER A 391 -12.02 -22.59 -5.79
CA SER A 391 -11.52 -22.27 -7.14
C SER A 391 -11.03 -20.83 -7.23
N GLY A 392 -10.07 -20.58 -8.12
CA GLY A 392 -9.41 -19.28 -8.29
C GLY A 392 -7.90 -19.39 -8.42
N SER A 393 -7.22 -18.26 -8.27
CA SER A 393 -5.75 -18.22 -8.29
C SER A 393 -5.15 -18.97 -7.11
N VAL A 394 -4.27 -19.95 -7.39
CA VAL A 394 -3.65 -20.80 -6.38
C VAL A 394 -2.92 -19.98 -5.31
N VAL A 395 -2.15 -18.96 -5.71
CA VAL A 395 -1.43 -18.10 -4.76
C VAL A 395 -2.39 -17.27 -3.90
N LEU A 396 -3.46 -16.73 -4.48
CA LEU A 396 -4.42 -15.90 -3.73
C LEU A 396 -5.27 -16.73 -2.76
N ILE A 397 -5.64 -17.95 -3.15
CA ILE A 397 -6.28 -18.94 -2.26
C ILE A 397 -5.30 -19.30 -1.15
N GLY A 398 -4.04 -19.58 -1.49
CA GLY A 398 -3.02 -19.91 -0.51
C GLY A 398 -2.86 -18.83 0.55
N LEU A 399 -2.73 -17.56 0.13
CA LEU A 399 -2.64 -16.40 1.03
C LEU A 399 -3.81 -16.29 2.01
N SER A 400 -5.03 -16.73 1.64
CA SER A 400 -6.17 -16.68 2.56
C SER A 400 -6.01 -17.58 3.79
N THR A 401 -5.06 -18.54 3.74
CA THR A 401 -4.73 -19.42 4.88
C THR A 401 -3.60 -18.87 5.77
N TYR A 402 -2.96 -17.76 5.38
CA TYR A 402 -1.91 -17.12 6.17
C TYR A 402 -2.31 -16.80 7.62
N PRO A 403 -3.55 -16.39 7.91
CA PRO A 403 -3.97 -16.16 9.29
C PRO A 403 -3.90 -17.43 10.16
N ALA A 404 -4.19 -18.60 9.59
CA ALA A 404 -4.08 -19.89 10.31
C ALA A 404 -2.62 -20.22 10.63
N TYR A 405 -1.70 -19.88 9.72
CA TYR A 405 -0.26 -20.00 9.94
C TYR A 405 0.21 -19.11 11.10
N LEU A 406 -0.17 -17.82 11.09
CA LEU A 406 0.18 -16.88 12.16
C LEU A 406 -0.39 -17.33 13.53
N CYS A 407 -1.65 -17.78 13.56
CA CYS A 407 -2.28 -18.31 14.76
C CYS A 407 -1.55 -19.56 15.30
N THR A 408 -1.09 -20.42 14.39
CA THR A 408 -0.32 -21.62 14.75
C THR A 408 0.99 -21.28 15.43
N LEU A 409 1.76 -20.37 14.83
CA LEU A 409 3.06 -19.95 15.37
C LEU A 409 2.89 -19.25 16.72
N THR A 410 1.98 -18.27 16.80
CA THR A 410 1.78 -17.46 18.02
C THR A 410 1.26 -18.29 19.20
N TYR A 411 0.37 -19.26 18.95
CA TYR A 411 -0.06 -20.20 19.99
C TYR A 411 1.11 -21.06 20.50
N ALA A 412 1.96 -21.56 19.60
CA ALA A 412 3.16 -22.31 19.97
C ALA A 412 4.15 -21.46 20.79
N LEU A 413 4.35 -20.19 20.43
CA LEU A 413 5.16 -19.24 21.21
C LEU A 413 4.60 -19.03 22.62
N GLY A 414 3.28 -18.92 22.75
CA GLY A 414 2.58 -18.83 24.04
C GLY A 414 2.79 -20.06 24.92
N LEU A 415 2.58 -21.26 24.35
CA LEU A 415 2.77 -22.53 25.04
C LEU A 415 4.21 -22.75 25.49
N ALA A 416 5.19 -22.45 24.62
CA ALA A 416 6.61 -22.55 24.95
C ALA A 416 7.00 -21.60 26.08
N LYS A 417 6.50 -20.35 26.05
CA LYS A 417 6.73 -19.39 27.14
C LYS A 417 6.06 -19.79 28.45
N ALA A 418 4.99 -20.58 28.40
CA ALA A 418 4.36 -21.18 29.57
C ALA A 418 5.02 -22.47 30.04
N GLU A 419 6.02 -22.98 29.30
CA GLU A 419 6.63 -24.30 29.51
C GLU A 419 5.59 -25.45 29.51
N ARG A 420 4.48 -25.26 28.77
CA ARG A 420 3.39 -26.24 28.62
C ARG A 420 3.77 -27.28 27.55
N TRP A 421 4.84 -28.02 27.79
CA TRP A 421 5.46 -28.89 26.79
C TRP A 421 4.53 -29.97 26.24
N ALA A 422 3.66 -30.55 27.08
CA ALA A 422 2.70 -31.57 26.66
C ALA A 422 1.66 -31.00 25.68
N ASP A 423 1.17 -29.81 25.96
CA ASP A 423 0.22 -29.10 25.10
C ASP A 423 0.90 -28.67 23.80
N LEU A 424 2.16 -28.22 23.85
CA LEU A 424 2.94 -27.87 22.65
C LEU A 424 3.16 -29.09 21.74
N LEU A 425 3.53 -30.23 22.32
CA LEU A 425 3.67 -31.48 21.57
C LEU A 425 2.35 -31.92 20.95
N SER A 426 1.26 -31.85 21.70
CA SER A 426 -0.08 -32.15 21.21
C SER A 426 -0.51 -31.19 20.09
N TRP A 427 -0.19 -29.91 20.22
CA TRP A 427 -0.46 -28.89 19.21
C TRP A 427 0.25 -29.21 17.89
N PHE A 428 1.55 -29.48 17.92
CA PHE A 428 2.30 -29.84 16.70
C PHE A 428 1.80 -31.12 16.03
N ARG A 429 1.34 -32.10 16.84
CA ARG A 429 0.76 -33.36 16.35
C ARG A 429 -0.70 -33.25 15.93
N THR A 430 -1.36 -32.12 16.17
CA THR A 430 -2.76 -31.93 15.82
C THR A 430 -2.95 -32.05 14.32
N GLU A 431 -3.93 -32.85 13.89
CA GLU A 431 -4.28 -32.98 12.48
C GLU A 431 -5.24 -31.88 12.04
N ILE A 432 -4.91 -31.24 10.92
CA ILE A 432 -5.78 -30.26 10.26
C ILE A 432 -6.41 -30.86 9.00
N PRO A 433 -7.70 -30.58 8.75
CA PRO A 433 -8.32 -30.97 7.49
C PRO A 433 -7.75 -30.13 6.35
N LEU A 434 -7.33 -30.81 5.28
CA LEU A 434 -6.88 -30.17 4.04
C LEU A 434 -7.82 -30.59 2.91
N PRO A 435 -8.38 -29.66 2.12
CA PRO A 435 -9.27 -30.03 1.03
C PRO A 435 -8.55 -30.94 0.02
N HIS A 436 -9.15 -32.10 -0.25
CA HIS A 436 -8.65 -33.12 -1.18
C HIS A 436 -7.27 -33.72 -0.82
N ARG A 437 -6.86 -33.65 0.46
CA ARG A 437 -5.64 -34.29 0.98
C ARG A 437 -5.93 -35.05 2.26
N VAL A 438 -5.05 -36.00 2.59
CA VAL A 438 -5.10 -36.70 3.87
C VAL A 438 -4.86 -35.68 4.99
N PRO A 439 -5.64 -35.71 6.09
CA PRO A 439 -5.32 -34.94 7.29
C PRO A 439 -3.85 -35.10 7.64
N SER A 440 -3.21 -33.97 7.93
CA SER A 440 -1.76 -33.92 8.20
C SER A 440 -1.54 -33.15 9.48
N ARG A 441 -0.43 -33.45 10.18
CA ARG A 441 -0.07 -32.72 11.39
C ARG A 441 0.20 -31.27 11.06
N ILE A 442 -0.13 -30.37 11.97
CA ILE A 442 0.14 -28.93 11.84
C ILE A 442 1.61 -28.67 11.51
N VAL A 443 2.53 -29.37 12.19
CA VAL A 443 3.98 -29.23 11.98
C VAL A 443 4.44 -29.57 10.56
N ASP A 444 3.66 -30.38 9.82
CA ASP A 444 4.00 -30.80 8.47
C ASP A 444 3.49 -29.81 7.39
N LYS A 445 2.63 -28.84 7.75
CA LYS A 445 1.84 -28.05 6.78
C LYS A 445 1.69 -26.55 7.07
N LEU A 446 1.75 -26.15 8.34
CA LEU A 446 1.56 -24.77 8.81
C LEU A 446 2.68 -24.37 9.80
N PHE A 447 3.92 -24.74 9.53
CA PHE A 447 5.03 -24.48 10.44
C PHE A 447 6.30 -24.08 9.68
N MET A 448 6.88 -22.93 10.05
CA MET A 448 8.14 -22.42 9.49
C MET A 448 8.07 -22.34 7.95
N GLN A 449 9.09 -22.80 7.20
CA GLN A 449 9.03 -22.81 5.73
C GLN A 449 7.92 -23.69 5.15
N PHE A 450 7.35 -24.60 5.95
CA PHE A 450 6.25 -25.45 5.54
C PHE A 450 4.94 -24.73 5.75
N TRP A 451 4.67 -23.78 4.87
CA TRP A 451 3.34 -23.31 4.60
C TRP A 451 2.90 -23.88 3.25
N SER A 452 2.25 -25.05 3.27
CA SER A 452 2.02 -25.85 2.06
C SER A 452 1.03 -25.26 1.04
N GLU A 453 0.47 -24.10 1.37
CA GLU A 453 -0.55 -23.41 0.61
C GLU A 453 0.05 -22.38 -0.36
N VAL A 454 1.30 -21.96 -0.14
CA VAL A 454 2.04 -21.07 -1.05
C VAL A 454 3.43 -21.68 -1.32
N LYS A 455 3.99 -21.45 -2.51
CA LYS A 455 5.34 -21.91 -2.84
C LYS A 455 6.36 -21.26 -1.88
N PRO A 456 7.37 -22.00 -1.38
CA PRO A 456 8.40 -21.44 -0.50
C PRO A 456 9.05 -20.16 -1.03
N ASP A 457 9.35 -20.09 -2.32
CA ASP A 457 9.99 -18.92 -2.95
C ASP A 457 9.12 -17.65 -2.92
N ALA A 458 7.81 -17.76 -2.66
CA ALA A 458 6.95 -16.58 -2.55
C ALA A 458 7.35 -15.67 -1.38
N TRP A 459 8.06 -16.19 -0.38
CA TRP A 459 8.61 -15.39 0.71
C TRP A 459 9.68 -14.39 0.24
N ASN A 460 10.33 -14.63 -0.91
CA ASN A 460 11.27 -13.66 -1.51
C ASN A 460 10.60 -12.32 -1.86
N LEU A 461 9.27 -12.29 -1.99
CA LEU A 461 8.52 -11.05 -2.21
C LEU A 461 8.69 -10.05 -1.06
N TRP A 462 8.91 -10.53 0.17
CA TRP A 462 9.09 -9.66 1.34
C TRP A 462 10.44 -8.98 1.37
N THR A 463 11.47 -9.63 0.83
CA THR A 463 12.86 -9.18 0.89
C THR A 463 13.32 -8.49 -0.39
N GLY A 464 12.59 -8.71 -1.50
CA GLY A 464 12.96 -8.20 -2.82
C GLY A 464 14.25 -8.83 -3.38
N SER A 465 14.70 -9.95 -2.79
CA SER A 465 15.95 -10.62 -3.16
C SER A 465 15.78 -12.13 -3.16
N ASP A 466 16.11 -12.75 -4.29
CA ASP A 466 16.17 -14.22 -4.43
C ASP A 466 17.38 -14.85 -3.73
N ARG A 467 18.27 -14.04 -3.14
CA ARG A 467 19.47 -14.50 -2.44
C ARG A 467 19.30 -14.55 -0.92
N ASN A 468 18.13 -14.21 -0.39
CA ASN A 468 17.90 -14.35 1.05
C ASN A 468 17.81 -15.85 1.41
N GLN A 469 18.58 -16.25 2.41
CA GLN A 469 18.72 -17.61 2.90
C GLN A 469 17.50 -18.11 3.69
N ALA A 470 16.76 -17.21 4.36
CA ALA A 470 15.56 -17.55 5.14
C ALA A 470 14.54 -16.39 5.16
N PRO A 471 14.04 -15.94 3.99
CA PRO A 471 13.20 -14.73 3.86
C PRO A 471 11.92 -14.78 4.71
N TRP A 472 11.36 -15.98 4.91
CA TRP A 472 10.20 -16.19 5.76
C TRP A 472 10.54 -16.02 7.25
N ALA A 473 11.70 -16.50 7.68
CA ALA A 473 12.11 -16.48 9.08
C ALA A 473 12.48 -15.05 9.49
N ASP A 474 13.18 -14.32 8.60
CA ASP A 474 13.48 -12.90 8.78
C ASP A 474 12.19 -12.07 8.91
N HIS A 475 11.23 -12.28 8.00
CA HIS A 475 9.96 -11.57 8.08
C HIS A 475 9.21 -11.87 9.38
N LEU A 476 9.13 -13.12 9.82
CA LEU A 476 8.43 -13.48 11.06
C LEU A 476 9.18 -13.01 12.32
N ALA A 477 10.52 -12.98 12.27
CA ALA A 477 11.35 -12.37 13.30
C ALA A 477 11.03 -10.87 13.44
N ASP A 478 10.86 -10.16 12.33
CA ASP A 478 10.56 -8.72 12.34
C ASP A 478 9.10 -8.40 12.66
N SER A 479 8.15 -9.24 12.21
CA SER A 479 6.71 -8.97 12.33
C SER A 479 6.05 -9.62 13.56
N VAL A 480 6.38 -10.87 13.88
CA VAL A 480 5.68 -11.67 14.89
C VAL A 480 6.41 -11.67 16.23
N VAL A 481 7.74 -11.72 16.26
CA VAL A 481 8.49 -11.71 17.54
C VAL A 481 8.18 -10.48 18.38
N PRO A 482 8.01 -9.25 17.83
CA PRO A 482 7.58 -8.10 18.63
C PRO A 482 6.25 -8.30 19.37
N TRP A 483 5.31 -9.09 18.82
CA TRP A 483 4.03 -9.39 19.47
C TRP A 483 4.19 -10.18 20.77
N SER A 484 5.30 -10.89 20.93
CA SER A 484 5.63 -11.68 22.13
C SER A 484 5.77 -10.84 23.40
N GLN A 485 5.84 -9.51 23.29
CA GLN A 485 5.72 -8.60 24.44
C GLN A 485 4.40 -8.81 25.19
N ASP A 486 3.32 -9.17 24.49
CA ASP A 486 2.03 -9.49 25.11
C ASP A 486 2.13 -10.71 26.04
N LEU A 487 3.09 -11.59 25.81
CA LEU A 487 3.35 -12.81 26.58
C LEU A 487 4.26 -12.55 27.79
N GLY A 488 4.66 -11.28 28.01
CA GLY A 488 5.55 -10.87 29.10
C GLY A 488 7.02 -11.20 28.82
N MET A 489 7.44 -11.15 27.55
CA MET A 489 8.84 -11.36 27.15
C MET A 489 9.53 -10.05 26.80
N THR A 490 10.81 -9.93 27.18
CA THR A 490 11.71 -8.92 26.60
C THR A 490 12.06 -9.31 25.16
N SER A 491 12.54 -8.37 24.35
CA SER A 491 12.89 -8.67 22.95
C SER A 491 13.89 -9.82 22.80
N ALA A 492 14.91 -9.88 23.66
CA ALA A 492 15.88 -10.98 23.67
C ALA A 492 15.23 -12.33 24.01
N ALA A 493 14.42 -12.37 25.08
CA ALA A 493 13.73 -13.59 25.49
C ALA A 493 12.69 -14.05 24.46
N ALA A 494 12.04 -13.11 23.76
CA ALA A 494 11.10 -13.41 22.69
C ALA A 494 11.79 -14.08 21.50
N MET A 495 12.98 -13.59 21.13
CA MET A 495 13.79 -14.18 20.06
C MET A 495 14.28 -15.59 20.44
N ASP A 496 14.81 -15.78 21.64
CA ASP A 496 15.22 -17.11 22.12
C ASP A 496 14.03 -18.09 22.16
N ASN A 497 12.85 -17.62 22.58
CA ASN A 497 11.63 -18.44 22.57
C ASN A 497 11.18 -18.81 21.15
N PHE A 498 11.34 -17.90 20.18
CA PHE A 498 11.07 -18.18 18.77
C PHE A 498 11.99 -19.28 18.22
N HIS A 499 13.30 -19.16 18.45
CA HIS A 499 14.27 -20.19 18.05
C HIS A 499 14.02 -21.53 18.75
N LEU A 500 13.64 -21.51 20.04
CA LEU A 500 13.28 -22.74 20.76
C LEU A 500 12.05 -23.41 20.14
N VAL A 501 11.01 -22.65 19.79
CA VAL A 501 9.82 -23.18 19.11
C VAL A 501 10.18 -23.78 17.74
N GLU A 502 11.06 -23.14 16.98
CA GLU A 502 11.58 -23.65 15.70
C GLU A 502 12.25 -25.02 15.88
N LEU A 503 13.15 -25.15 16.85
CA LEU A 503 13.84 -26.41 17.15
C LEU A 503 12.85 -27.49 17.60
N LEU A 504 11.96 -27.18 18.54
CA LEU A 504 11.02 -28.16 19.08
C LEU A 504 10.06 -28.67 18.01
N GLY A 505 9.53 -27.79 17.16
CA GLY A 505 8.69 -28.23 16.03
C GLY A 505 9.49 -29.08 15.03
N GLY A 506 10.74 -28.73 14.76
CA GLY A 506 11.65 -29.55 13.97
C GLY A 506 11.86 -30.96 14.53
N LEU A 507 12.05 -31.09 15.85
CA LEU A 507 12.14 -32.40 16.52
C LEU A 507 10.85 -33.22 16.38
N VAL A 508 9.68 -32.60 16.48
CA VAL A 508 8.38 -33.29 16.28
C VAL A 508 8.19 -33.73 14.83
N TYR A 509 8.66 -32.93 13.87
CA TYR A 509 8.64 -33.31 12.46
C TYR A 509 9.43 -34.60 12.23
N LEU A 510 10.65 -34.69 12.77
CA LEU A 510 11.54 -35.86 12.63
C LEU A 510 11.01 -37.15 13.26
N GLU A 511 9.97 -37.10 14.09
CA GLU A 511 9.35 -38.31 14.66
C GLU A 511 8.77 -39.25 13.60
N SER A 512 8.48 -38.75 12.39
CA SER A 512 8.05 -39.61 11.27
C SER A 512 9.18 -40.47 10.69
N SER A 513 10.43 -40.19 11.04
CA SER A 513 11.60 -40.97 10.60
C SER A 513 11.97 -42.05 11.62
N GLU A 514 12.56 -43.14 11.15
CA GLU A 514 13.11 -44.18 12.03
C GLU A 514 14.42 -43.73 12.69
N THR A 515 14.66 -44.19 13.92
CA THR A 515 15.82 -43.78 14.72
C THR A 515 17.13 -44.20 14.06
N GLU A 516 17.18 -45.44 13.57
CA GLU A 516 18.33 -46.04 12.92
C GLU A 516 18.64 -45.32 11.60
N TYR A 517 17.60 -44.91 10.87
CA TYR A 517 17.75 -44.12 9.66
C TYR A 517 18.39 -42.76 9.96
N LEU A 518 17.85 -42.02 10.93
CA LEU A 518 18.40 -40.71 11.32
C LEU A 518 19.84 -40.83 11.85
N ALA A 519 20.14 -41.87 12.63
CA ALA A 519 21.48 -42.09 13.19
C ALA A 519 22.53 -42.43 12.11
N ALA A 520 22.12 -43.04 10.99
CA ALA A 520 23.00 -43.44 9.90
C ALA A 520 23.19 -42.36 8.82
N LEU A 521 22.58 -41.17 8.97
CA LEU A 521 22.65 -40.11 7.97
C LEU A 521 24.08 -39.58 7.79
N SER A 522 24.54 -39.54 6.54
CA SER A 522 25.74 -38.83 6.10
C SER A 522 25.43 -37.45 5.51
N ARG A 523 24.16 -37.20 5.17
CA ARG A 523 23.61 -35.92 4.73
C ARG A 523 22.32 -35.66 5.48
N ALA A 524 22.03 -34.39 5.75
CA ALA A 524 20.82 -34.01 6.46
C ALA A 524 19.56 -34.56 5.78
N ASN A 525 18.69 -35.18 6.57
CA ASN A 525 17.30 -35.39 6.21
C ASN A 525 16.55 -34.06 6.34
N TYR A 526 15.65 -33.82 5.40
CA TYR A 526 14.90 -32.58 5.33
C TYR A 526 13.95 -32.44 6.53
N MET A 527 13.89 -31.24 7.10
CA MET A 527 12.98 -30.87 8.19
C MET A 527 12.73 -29.35 8.17
N PRO A 528 11.74 -28.84 8.92
CA PRO A 528 11.60 -27.40 9.12
C PRO A 528 12.83 -26.82 9.86
N PHE A 529 13.40 -25.77 9.30
CA PHE A 529 14.56 -25.03 9.81
C PHE A 529 14.52 -23.61 9.24
N GLY A 530 14.78 -22.60 10.07
CA GLY A 530 14.80 -21.18 9.74
C GLY A 530 16.10 -20.52 10.18
N GLN A 531 16.01 -19.33 10.78
CA GLN A 531 17.19 -18.60 11.27
C GLN A 531 18.03 -19.46 12.23
N THR A 532 17.40 -20.34 13.01
CA THR A 532 18.11 -21.18 14.00
C THR A 532 19.10 -22.14 13.33
N GLY A 533 18.78 -22.64 12.13
CA GLY A 533 19.67 -23.51 11.36
C GLY A 533 20.98 -22.81 10.95
N TRP A 534 20.87 -21.56 10.49
CA TRP A 534 22.01 -20.73 10.09
C TRP A 534 22.80 -20.25 11.31
N MET A 535 22.11 -19.80 12.36
CA MET A 535 22.76 -19.43 13.62
C MET A 535 23.51 -20.59 14.25
N ALA A 536 23.02 -21.83 14.11
CA ALA A 536 23.72 -23.01 14.61
C ALA A 536 25.03 -23.30 13.86
N ALA A 537 25.15 -22.83 12.62
CA ALA A 537 26.39 -22.93 11.85
C ALA A 537 27.46 -21.96 12.38
N GLU A 538 27.03 -20.80 12.89
CA GLU A 538 27.90 -19.72 13.39
C GLU A 538 28.17 -19.81 14.90
N ASP A 539 27.22 -20.30 15.69
CA ASP A 539 27.27 -20.41 17.16
C ASP A 539 27.20 -21.89 17.60
N PRO A 540 28.35 -22.54 17.87
CA PRO A 540 28.40 -23.92 18.35
C PRO A 540 27.67 -24.16 19.68
N ASN A 541 27.41 -23.10 20.47
CA ASN A 541 26.76 -23.18 21.77
C ASN A 541 25.26 -22.83 21.72
N LEU A 542 24.70 -22.56 20.54
CA LEU A 542 23.31 -22.12 20.37
C LEU A 542 22.30 -23.00 21.12
N TYR A 543 22.39 -24.32 20.96
CA TYR A 543 21.46 -25.25 21.60
C TYR A 543 21.53 -25.21 23.13
N SER A 544 22.72 -25.01 23.69
CA SER A 544 22.92 -24.88 25.13
C SER A 544 22.40 -23.52 25.63
N ARG A 545 22.65 -22.43 24.86
CA ARG A 545 22.12 -21.08 25.14
C ARG A 545 20.60 -21.04 25.14
N LEU A 546 19.95 -21.73 24.20
CA LEU A 546 18.49 -21.91 24.16
C LEU A 546 17.96 -22.86 25.26
N GLY A 547 18.84 -23.44 26.06
CA GLY A 547 18.50 -24.30 27.20
C GLY A 547 18.05 -25.71 26.83
N LEU A 548 18.27 -26.15 25.58
CA LEU A 548 17.76 -27.43 25.08
C LEU A 548 18.33 -28.63 25.87
N GLU A 549 19.60 -28.56 26.26
CA GLU A 549 20.25 -29.59 27.11
C GLU A 549 19.63 -29.67 28.50
N ARG A 550 19.30 -28.51 29.10
CA ARG A 550 18.63 -28.42 30.40
C ARG A 550 17.20 -28.97 30.33
N LEU A 551 16.48 -28.69 29.24
CA LEU A 551 15.09 -29.09 29.04
C LEU A 551 14.94 -30.57 28.63
N LYS A 552 15.98 -31.18 28.09
CA LYS A 552 15.95 -32.55 27.54
C LYS A 552 15.26 -33.60 28.44
N PRO A 553 15.55 -33.72 29.75
CA PRO A 553 14.88 -34.73 30.59
C PRO A 553 13.37 -34.55 30.64
N GLU A 554 12.91 -33.30 30.68
CA GLU A 554 11.49 -32.95 30.70
C GLU A 554 10.83 -33.17 29.34
N LEU A 555 11.48 -32.78 28.25
CA LEU A 555 11.00 -32.98 26.89
C LEU A 555 10.83 -34.47 26.57
N LEU A 556 11.82 -35.31 26.92
CA LEU A 556 11.73 -36.75 26.77
C LEU A 556 10.61 -37.36 27.61
N ARG A 557 10.48 -36.95 28.88
CA ARG A 557 9.38 -37.40 29.76
C ARG A 557 8.01 -37.03 29.19
N THR A 558 7.91 -35.90 28.51
CA THR A 558 6.68 -35.41 27.87
C THR A 558 6.38 -36.15 26.56
N GLY A 559 7.37 -36.80 25.96
CA GLY A 559 7.22 -37.63 24.76
C GLY A 559 7.73 -36.97 23.47
N PHE A 560 8.49 -35.87 23.55
CA PHE A 560 9.27 -35.38 22.41
C PHE A 560 10.31 -36.42 22.01
N CYS A 561 10.65 -36.46 20.72
CA CYS A 561 11.57 -37.46 20.16
C CYS A 561 11.12 -38.89 20.53
N LYS A 562 9.82 -39.16 20.47
CA LYS A 562 9.22 -40.45 20.88
C LYS A 562 9.50 -40.85 22.35
N GLY A 563 9.91 -39.90 23.20
CA GLY A 563 10.38 -40.18 24.57
C GLY A 563 11.66 -41.02 24.64
N SER A 564 12.43 -41.06 23.54
CA SER A 564 13.58 -41.96 23.36
C SER A 564 14.89 -41.17 23.29
N GLU A 565 15.80 -41.48 24.20
CA GLU A 565 17.16 -40.93 24.21
C GLU A 565 17.92 -41.24 22.90
N PRO A 566 17.92 -42.47 22.36
CA PRO A 566 18.47 -42.74 21.03
C PRO A 566 17.88 -41.87 19.91
N HIS A 567 16.55 -41.67 19.92
CA HIS A 567 15.89 -40.87 18.89
C HIS A 567 16.22 -39.38 19.02
N TRP A 568 16.36 -38.88 20.25
CA TRP A 568 16.88 -37.54 20.52
C TRP A 568 18.28 -37.36 19.94
N VAL A 569 19.21 -38.26 20.25
CA VAL A 569 20.59 -38.20 19.75
C VAL A 569 20.61 -38.21 18.21
N ALA A 570 19.81 -39.08 17.59
CA ALA A 570 19.69 -39.16 16.13
C ALA A 570 19.07 -37.87 15.51
N SER A 571 18.09 -37.27 16.18
CA SER A 571 17.47 -36.00 15.72
C SER A 571 18.44 -34.83 15.85
N MET A 572 19.21 -34.76 16.94
CA MET A 572 20.25 -33.77 17.13
C MET A 572 21.40 -33.96 16.13
N HIS A 573 21.72 -35.20 15.74
CA HIS A 573 22.66 -35.47 14.64
C HIS A 573 22.17 -34.87 13.32
N ASN A 574 20.88 -35.04 12.99
CA ASN A 574 20.29 -34.42 11.81
C ASN A 574 20.39 -32.88 11.82
N LEU A 575 20.07 -32.23 12.94
CA LEU A 575 20.19 -30.78 13.10
C LEU A 575 21.63 -30.28 12.89
N LYS A 576 22.63 -31.02 13.39
CA LYS A 576 24.05 -30.70 13.16
C LYS A 576 24.44 -30.83 11.69
N LEU A 577 23.92 -31.85 10.98
CA LEU A 577 24.13 -31.99 9.54
C LEU A 577 23.51 -30.84 8.74
N ILE A 578 22.35 -30.32 9.17
CA ILE A 578 21.73 -29.14 8.54
C ILE A 578 22.61 -27.92 8.75
N ALA A 579 22.97 -27.60 9.99
CA ALA A 579 23.85 -26.46 10.29
C ALA A 579 25.17 -26.53 9.49
N ALA A 580 25.78 -27.72 9.41
CA ALA A 580 26.99 -27.94 8.63
C ALA A 580 26.77 -27.78 7.11
N HIS A 581 25.58 -28.07 6.58
CA HIS A 581 25.26 -27.84 5.17
C HIS A 581 25.05 -26.36 4.85
N LEU A 582 24.50 -25.61 5.80
CA LEU A 582 24.20 -24.19 5.66
C LEU A 582 25.45 -23.31 5.85
N GLY A 583 26.43 -23.72 6.66
CA GLY A 583 27.63 -22.92 6.93
C GLY A 583 28.68 -22.83 5.81
N TRP A 584 28.37 -23.20 4.55
CA TRP A 584 29.30 -23.25 3.42
C TRP A 584 28.99 -22.25 2.31
#